data_AF-A0A939VDS9-F1
#
_entry.id   AF-A0A939VDS9-F1
#
_cell.length_a   1.000
_cell.length_b   1.000
_cell.length_c   1.000
_cell.angle_alpha   90.00
_cell.angle_beta   90.00
_cell.angle_gamma   90.00
#
_symmetry.space_group_name_H-M   'P 1'
#
loop_
_entity.id
_entity.type
_entity.pdbx_description
1 polymer ?
#
loop_
_entity_poly.entity_id
_entity_poly.type
_entity_poly.pdbx_seq_one_letter_code
_entity_poly.pdbx_strand_id
1 'polypeptide(L)'
;MKTLKTVVVALLALGAIACSNEKKPASPERIVEDVDPQTGIISLRDYTLSDTITINGKLYNYSCRFEHVDSMPVLINPQGLEYHESRASIDITREGTKVFSKTFYKSNFRDHVPANFLKTSTVVGINYNFMKRESDRSAFYFIITVGDPDETSDNMAYPLELKIATDGSFSINKAEDLETEPLHPGLNIDPSEDAV
;
A
#
# COMPACT_ATOMS: atom_id res chain seq x y z
N MET A 1 22.91 -51.91 -54.54
CA MET A 1 21.56 -51.91 -55.12
C MET A 1 20.55 -51.95 -53.97
N LYS A 2 19.73 -50.89 -53.87
CA LYS A 2 18.33 -50.83 -53.37
C LYS A 2 18.03 -51.42 -51.97
N THR A 3 17.91 -50.61 -50.90
CA THR A 3 16.69 -49.87 -50.40
C THR A 3 15.53 -50.82 -50.03
N LEU A 4 14.71 -50.67 -48.98
CA LEU A 4 14.40 -49.69 -47.92
C LEU A 4 13.25 -50.33 -47.11
N LYS A 5 13.08 -49.98 -45.83
CA LYS A 5 11.82 -49.78 -45.06
C LYS A 5 12.17 -49.81 -43.57
N THR A 6 12.60 -48.71 -42.95
CA THR A 6 11.74 -47.68 -42.33
C THR A 6 10.64 -48.26 -41.45
N VAL A 7 10.83 -48.18 -40.13
CA VAL A 7 9.75 -47.88 -39.18
C VAL A 7 10.20 -46.69 -38.36
N VAL A 8 9.42 -45.62 -38.49
CA VAL A 8 9.46 -44.38 -37.72
C VAL A 8 8.71 -44.64 -36.42
N VAL A 9 9.27 -44.25 -35.28
CA VAL A 9 8.48 -43.79 -34.14
C VAL A 9 9.16 -42.55 -33.57
N ALA A 10 8.31 -41.55 -33.31
CA ALA A 10 8.59 -40.13 -33.20
C ALA A 10 9.36 -39.72 -31.94
N LEU A 11 10.05 -38.58 -32.07
CA LEU A 11 10.48 -37.70 -30.98
C LEU A 11 9.31 -37.36 -30.05
N LEU A 12 9.59 -37.33 -28.74
CA LEU A 12 9.09 -36.28 -27.85
C LEU A 12 10.22 -35.84 -26.92
N ALA A 13 10.82 -34.70 -27.26
CA ALA A 13 11.38 -33.78 -26.27
C ALA A 13 10.25 -32.87 -25.75
N LEU A 14 10.49 -32.21 -24.61
CA LEU A 14 9.65 -31.25 -23.86
C LEU A 14 8.90 -31.90 -22.67
N GLY A 15 9.03 -31.43 -21.42
CA GLY A 15 9.69 -30.22 -20.96
C GLY A 15 9.96 -30.22 -19.44
N ALA A 16 10.99 -29.47 -19.06
CA ALA A 16 11.10 -28.92 -17.74
C ALA A 16 10.07 -27.80 -17.60
N ILE A 17 9.13 -27.95 -16.68
CA ILE A 17 8.40 -26.84 -16.05
C ILE A 17 8.52 -27.17 -14.57
N ALA A 18 9.63 -26.75 -13.98
CA ALA A 18 9.64 -25.61 -13.08
C ALA A 18 8.63 -25.82 -11.95
N CYS A 19 9.15 -26.19 -10.78
CA CYS A 19 8.42 -26.06 -9.52
C CYS A 19 7.79 -24.67 -9.52
N SER A 20 6.47 -24.62 -9.63
CA SER A 20 5.69 -23.44 -9.29
C SER A 20 5.97 -23.21 -7.81
N ASN A 21 6.96 -22.37 -7.52
CA ASN A 21 6.97 -21.64 -6.27
C ASN A 21 5.77 -20.71 -6.39
N GLU A 22 4.60 -21.24 -6.04
CA GLU A 22 3.44 -20.43 -5.69
C GLU A 22 3.92 -19.54 -4.55
N LYS A 23 4.29 -18.31 -4.90
CA LYS A 23 4.42 -17.24 -3.93
C LYS A 23 3.02 -17.14 -3.35
N LYS A 24 2.84 -17.70 -2.16
CA LYS A 24 1.63 -17.47 -1.37
C LYS A 24 1.39 -15.95 -1.40
N PRO A 25 0.16 -15.50 -1.72
CA PRO A 25 -0.15 -14.08 -1.60
C PRO A 25 0.28 -13.66 -0.20
N ALA A 26 1.06 -12.57 -0.14
CA ALA A 26 1.48 -12.01 1.13
C ALA A 26 0.21 -11.74 1.93
N SER A 27 0.04 -12.45 3.04
CA SER A 27 -0.96 -12.11 4.05
C SER A 27 -0.84 -10.61 4.31
N PRO A 28 -1.96 -9.85 4.39
CA PRO A 28 -1.90 -8.41 4.63
C PRO A 28 -1.00 -8.20 5.83
N GLU A 29 0.08 -7.45 5.60
CA GLU A 29 1.07 -7.14 6.61
C GLU A 29 0.33 -6.35 7.69
N ARG A 30 -0.17 -7.08 8.70
CA ARG A 30 -0.74 -6.51 9.91
C ARG A 30 0.27 -5.48 10.41
N ILE A 31 -0.19 -4.29 10.80
CA ILE A 31 0.71 -3.23 11.23
C ILE A 31 1.26 -3.68 12.58
N VAL A 32 2.40 -4.39 12.54
CA VAL A 32 2.96 -4.97 13.74
C VAL A 32 3.55 -3.84 14.56
N GLU A 33 3.13 -3.70 15.81
CA GLU A 33 3.77 -2.81 16.77
C GLU A 33 5.18 -3.30 17.10
N ASP A 34 6.13 -2.37 17.19
CA ASP A 34 7.48 -2.58 17.73
C ASP A 34 7.63 -1.72 18.99
N VAL A 35 8.30 -2.26 20.01
CA VAL A 35 8.45 -1.57 21.30
C VAL A 35 9.92 -1.26 21.49
N ASP A 36 10.26 0.03 21.65
CA ASP A 36 11.62 0.41 22.02
C ASP A 36 11.94 -0.16 23.41
N PRO A 37 12.91 -1.07 23.54
CA PRO A 37 13.21 -1.73 24.80
C PRO A 37 13.81 -0.81 25.86
N GLN A 38 14.28 0.39 25.49
CA GLN A 38 14.85 1.37 26.41
C GLN A 38 13.81 2.35 26.94
N THR A 39 12.93 2.84 26.07
CA THR A 39 11.96 3.87 26.41
C THR A 39 10.57 3.31 26.71
N GLY A 40 10.25 2.13 26.17
CA GLY A 40 8.91 1.55 26.22
C GLY A 40 7.92 2.17 25.24
N ILE A 41 8.37 3.13 24.40
CA ILE A 41 7.52 3.78 23.39
C ILE A 41 7.27 2.80 22.24
N ILE A 42 6.04 2.81 21.73
CA ILE A 42 5.56 1.89 20.70
C ILE A 42 5.64 2.58 19.32
N SER A 43 6.12 1.87 18.31
CA SER A 43 6.12 2.30 16.91
C SER A 43 5.29 1.35 16.06
N LEU A 44 4.57 1.89 15.08
CA LEU A 44 4.02 1.09 14.00
C LEU A 44 5.17 0.68 13.08
N ARG A 45 5.25 -0.60 12.70
CA ARG A 45 6.34 -1.10 11.84
C ARG A 45 6.38 -0.38 10.50
N ASP A 46 7.58 0.07 10.15
CA ASP A 46 7.88 0.67 8.86
C ASP A 46 7.71 -0.33 7.72
N TYR A 47 7.16 0.13 6.59
CA TYR A 47 7.11 -0.66 5.37
C TYR A 47 7.24 0.22 4.12
N THR A 48 7.53 -0.43 2.99
CA THR A 48 7.57 0.23 1.68
C THR A 48 6.81 -0.62 0.67
N LEU A 49 5.88 0.03 -0.03
CA LEU A 49 5.17 -0.54 -1.18
C LEU A 49 5.69 0.16 -2.44
N SER A 50 5.87 -0.58 -3.52
CA SER A 50 6.27 0.01 -4.80
C SER A 50 5.82 -0.87 -5.94
N ASP A 51 5.36 -0.25 -7.02
CA ASP A 51 5.00 -0.96 -8.23
C ASP A 51 5.07 -0.04 -9.46
N THR A 52 4.78 -0.62 -10.61
CA THR A 52 4.70 0.06 -11.90
C THR A 52 3.27 0.04 -12.42
N ILE A 53 2.86 1.13 -13.07
CA ILE A 53 1.54 1.24 -13.66
C ILE A 53 1.61 1.95 -15.00
N THR A 54 0.82 1.48 -15.96
CA THR A 54 0.66 2.16 -17.26
C THR A 54 -0.62 2.99 -17.26
N ILE A 55 -0.51 4.29 -17.48
CA ILE A 55 -1.63 5.22 -17.64
C ILE A 55 -1.49 5.92 -18.99
N ASN A 56 -2.51 5.81 -19.84
CA ASN A 56 -2.53 6.38 -21.19
C ASN A 56 -1.27 6.05 -22.02
N GLY A 57 -0.82 4.79 -21.95
CA GLY A 57 0.34 4.28 -22.69
C GLY A 57 1.70 4.71 -22.14
N LYS A 58 1.77 5.43 -21.02
CA LYS A 58 3.02 5.82 -20.37
C LYS A 58 3.25 4.99 -19.11
N LEU A 59 4.48 4.52 -18.94
CA LEU A 59 4.89 3.76 -17.77
C LEU A 59 5.29 4.70 -16.63
N TYR A 60 4.72 4.45 -15.46
CA TYR A 60 5.03 5.13 -14.21
C TYR A 60 5.54 4.13 -13.18
N ASN A 61 6.40 4.59 -12.29
CA ASN A 61 6.76 3.87 -11.07
C ASN A 61 6.28 4.69 -9.89
N TYR A 62 5.64 4.05 -8.91
CA TYR A 62 5.33 4.66 -7.64
C TYR A 62 6.02 3.92 -6.49
N SER A 63 6.31 4.65 -5.42
CA SER A 63 6.71 4.08 -4.13
C SER A 63 5.99 4.82 -3.01
N CYS A 64 5.46 4.06 -2.06
CA CYS A 64 4.90 4.52 -0.81
C CYS A 64 5.78 4.02 0.33
N ARG A 65 6.19 4.93 1.21
CA ARG A 65 6.91 4.59 2.44
C ARG A 65 6.05 4.97 3.63
N PHE A 66 5.86 4.03 4.53
CA PHE A 66 5.26 4.25 5.84
C PHE A 66 6.36 4.13 6.88
N GLU A 67 6.47 5.11 7.77
CA GLU A 67 7.55 5.14 8.76
C GLU A 67 7.13 5.89 10.04
N HIS A 68 7.66 5.45 11.18
CA HIS A 68 7.63 6.20 12.43
C HIS A 68 8.60 7.41 12.39
N VAL A 69 8.42 8.35 13.31
CA VAL A 69 9.14 9.63 13.33
C VAL A 69 9.66 9.94 14.73
N ASP A 70 10.88 9.51 15.01
CA ASP A 70 11.56 9.72 16.31
C ASP A 70 11.69 11.19 16.73
N SER A 71 11.79 12.09 15.75
CA SER A 71 12.02 13.51 16.00
C SER A 71 10.77 14.28 16.46
N MET A 72 9.58 13.67 16.44
CA MET A 72 8.34 14.29 16.87
C MET A 72 8.04 14.02 18.35
N PRO A 73 7.24 14.90 19.01
CA PRO A 73 6.75 14.61 20.35
C PRO A 73 6.02 13.27 20.39
N VAL A 74 6.19 12.54 21.51
CA VAL A 74 5.48 11.29 21.76
C VAL A 74 3.98 11.53 21.74
N LEU A 75 3.27 10.69 21.00
CA LEU A 75 1.82 10.63 20.96
C LEU A 75 1.33 9.80 22.14
N ILE A 76 0.37 10.32 22.89
CA ILE A 76 -0.30 9.55 23.94
C ILE A 76 -1.72 9.26 23.45
N ASN A 77 -2.06 7.98 23.32
CA ASN A 77 -3.38 7.58 22.88
C ASN A 77 -4.41 7.67 24.05
N PRO A 78 -5.72 7.48 23.80
CA PRO A 78 -6.74 7.58 24.83
C PRO A 78 -6.57 6.60 26.02
N GLN A 79 -5.90 5.46 25.80
CA GLN A 79 -5.59 4.44 26.80
C GLN A 79 -4.35 4.79 27.65
N GLY A 80 -3.64 5.87 27.29
CA GLY A 80 -2.44 6.32 27.98
C GLY A 80 -1.16 5.63 27.51
N LEU A 81 -1.21 4.89 26.41
CA LEU A 81 -0.04 4.29 25.78
C LEU A 81 0.73 5.33 24.97
N GLU A 82 2.05 5.21 25.00
CA GLU A 82 2.98 6.12 24.33
C GLU A 82 3.42 5.54 22.98
N TYR A 83 3.21 6.32 21.93
CA TYR A 83 3.52 5.96 20.56
C TYR A 83 4.42 7.00 19.89
N HIS A 84 5.28 6.57 18.99
CA HIS A 84 5.88 7.46 18.00
C HIS A 84 4.81 7.92 17.00
N GLU A 85 4.88 9.20 16.60
CA GLU A 85 4.14 9.67 15.43
C GLU A 85 4.66 8.96 14.17
N SER A 86 3.84 8.90 13.13
CA SER A 86 4.15 8.24 11.87
C SER A 86 3.69 9.08 10.68
N ARG A 87 4.26 8.76 9.52
CA ARG A 87 4.03 9.49 8.27
C ARG A 87 4.00 8.54 7.08
N ALA A 88 3.42 9.02 5.99
CA ALA A 88 3.45 8.35 4.70
C ALA A 88 4.08 9.24 3.64
N SER A 89 5.03 8.72 2.86
CA SER A 89 5.66 9.41 1.74
C SER A 89 5.32 8.72 0.42
N ILE A 90 4.92 9.50 -0.59
CA ILE A 90 4.61 9.00 -1.94
C ILE A 90 5.56 9.66 -2.93
N ASP A 91 6.25 8.84 -3.71
CA ASP A 91 7.05 9.25 -4.86
C ASP A 91 6.52 8.61 -6.14
N ILE A 92 6.35 9.42 -7.19
CA ILE A 92 5.91 8.95 -8.52
C ILE A 92 6.88 9.48 -9.57
N THR A 93 7.34 8.58 -10.43
CA THR A 93 8.16 8.91 -11.60
C THR A 93 7.51 8.43 -12.88
N ARG A 94 7.75 9.13 -13.98
CA ARG A 94 7.38 8.74 -15.34
C ARG A 94 8.65 8.70 -16.17
N GLU A 95 9.02 7.52 -16.67
CA GLU A 95 10.21 7.33 -17.50
C GLU A 95 11.48 7.97 -16.88
N GLY A 96 11.64 7.81 -15.56
CA GLY A 96 12.77 8.35 -14.80
C GLY A 96 12.64 9.83 -14.38
N THR A 97 11.60 10.55 -14.83
CA THR A 97 11.33 11.94 -14.41
C THR A 97 10.37 11.97 -13.23
N LYS A 98 10.67 12.74 -12.19
CA LYS A 98 9.78 12.95 -11.05
C LYS A 98 8.49 13.67 -11.46
N VAL A 99 7.34 13.08 -11.14
CA VAL A 99 6.00 13.66 -11.34
C VAL A 99 5.40 14.13 -10.01
N PHE A 100 5.59 13.35 -8.94
CA PHE A 100 5.06 13.65 -7.62
C PHE A 100 6.05 13.20 -6.54
N SER A 101 6.13 13.94 -5.44
CA SER A 101 6.97 13.62 -4.28
C SER A 101 6.44 14.42 -3.09
N LYS A 102 5.79 13.74 -2.15
CA LYS A 102 5.18 14.40 -0.98
C LYS A 102 5.13 13.46 0.22
N THR A 103 5.43 14.02 1.38
CA THR A 103 5.24 13.39 2.69
C THR A 103 3.99 13.95 3.35
N PHE A 104 3.18 13.06 3.90
CA PHE A 104 1.93 13.31 4.58
C PHE A 104 2.04 12.93 6.06
N TYR A 105 1.70 13.88 6.91
CA TYR A 105 1.48 13.72 8.34
C TYR A 105 -0.02 13.85 8.62
N LYS A 106 -0.47 13.45 9.82
CA LYS A 106 -1.87 13.61 10.24
C LYS A 106 -2.42 15.04 10.05
N SER A 107 -1.55 16.04 10.22
CA SER A 107 -1.89 17.46 10.07
C SER A 107 -2.26 17.88 8.64
N ASN A 108 -1.91 17.07 7.63
CA ASN A 108 -2.35 17.27 6.25
C ASN A 108 -3.83 16.91 6.03
N PHE A 109 -4.47 16.24 6.99
CA PHE A 109 -5.85 15.75 6.90
C PHE A 109 -6.83 16.49 7.80
N ARG A 110 -6.44 17.67 8.32
CA ARG A 110 -7.23 18.48 9.26
C ARG A 110 -8.63 18.87 8.77
N ASP A 111 -8.81 18.94 7.45
CA ASP A 111 -10.09 19.30 6.82
C ASP A 111 -11.02 18.10 6.67
N HIS A 112 -10.52 16.87 6.89
CA HIS A 112 -11.26 15.62 6.73
C HIS A 112 -11.41 14.82 8.03
N VAL A 113 -10.57 15.11 9.03
CA VAL A 113 -10.50 14.38 10.31
C VAL A 113 -10.79 15.35 11.47
N PRO A 114 -11.67 15.01 12.43
CA PRO A 114 -11.98 15.85 13.57
C PRO A 114 -10.74 16.26 14.37
N ALA A 115 -10.66 17.53 14.74
CA ALA A 115 -9.49 18.11 15.42
C ALA A 115 -9.22 17.50 16.80
N ASN A 116 -10.24 17.01 17.50
CA ASN A 116 -10.07 16.28 18.76
C ASN A 116 -9.42 14.91 18.54
N PHE A 117 -9.83 14.20 17.50
CA PHE A 117 -9.27 12.90 17.14
C PHE A 117 -7.81 13.01 16.73
N LEU A 118 -7.45 14.03 15.94
CA LEU A 118 -6.07 14.28 15.50
C LEU A 118 -5.04 14.46 16.64
N LYS A 119 -5.49 14.78 17.86
CA LYS A 119 -4.59 14.95 19.00
C LYS A 119 -4.03 13.63 19.52
N THR A 120 -4.79 12.55 19.36
CA THR A 120 -4.47 11.22 19.90
C THR A 120 -4.31 10.17 18.80
N SER A 121 -4.38 10.57 17.53
CA SER A 121 -4.23 9.70 16.37
C SER A 121 -2.91 9.96 15.63
N THR A 122 -2.53 9.04 14.74
CA THR A 122 -1.43 9.21 13.78
C THR A 122 -1.83 8.66 12.40
N VAL A 123 -0.96 8.75 11.40
CA VAL A 123 -1.11 7.97 10.17
C VAL A 123 -0.86 6.50 10.50
N VAL A 124 -1.86 5.63 10.33
CA VAL A 124 -1.69 4.20 10.67
C VAL A 124 -1.37 3.35 9.45
N GLY A 125 -1.59 3.86 8.24
CA GLY A 125 -1.15 3.15 7.04
C GLY A 125 -1.38 3.89 5.74
N ILE A 126 -0.77 3.36 4.68
CA ILE A 126 -0.91 3.76 3.29
C ILE A 126 -0.93 2.53 2.39
N ASN A 127 -1.90 2.46 1.49
CA ASN A 127 -2.04 1.38 0.51
C ASN A 127 -2.33 1.95 -0.87
N TYR A 128 -1.97 1.23 -1.92
CA TYR A 128 -2.54 1.52 -3.24
C TYR A 128 -4.02 1.12 -3.22
N ASN A 129 -4.86 1.70 -4.09
CA ASN A 129 -6.26 1.31 -4.24
C ASN A 129 -6.48 0.69 -5.62
N PHE A 130 -6.20 -0.61 -5.75
CA PHE A 130 -6.38 -1.32 -7.02
C PHE A 130 -7.86 -1.39 -7.45
N MET A 131 -8.80 -1.48 -6.51
CA MET A 131 -10.24 -1.47 -6.82
C MET A 131 -10.65 -0.18 -7.55
N LYS A 132 -10.19 0.99 -7.07
CA LYS A 132 -10.47 2.26 -7.73
C LYS A 132 -9.84 2.33 -9.11
N ARG A 133 -8.61 1.83 -9.26
CA ARG A 133 -7.90 1.75 -10.55
C ARG A 133 -8.71 0.97 -11.60
N GLU A 134 -9.43 -0.08 -11.22
CA GLU A 134 -10.26 -0.82 -12.19
C GLU A 134 -11.37 0.06 -12.78
N SER A 135 -12.01 0.86 -11.93
CA SER A 135 -13.08 1.78 -12.32
C SER A 135 -12.59 3.07 -12.99
N ASP A 136 -11.40 3.55 -12.63
CA ASP A 136 -10.80 4.76 -13.17
C ASP A 136 -9.28 4.59 -13.35
N ARG A 137 -8.86 4.51 -14.62
CA ARG A 137 -7.46 4.31 -15.04
C ARG A 137 -6.72 5.61 -15.36
N SER A 138 -7.27 6.78 -15.00
CA SER A 138 -6.73 8.09 -15.38
C SER A 138 -5.72 8.68 -14.38
N ALA A 139 -5.63 8.11 -13.18
CA ALA A 139 -4.88 8.64 -12.05
C ALA A 139 -4.36 7.53 -11.15
N PHE A 140 -3.54 7.90 -10.17
CA PHE A 140 -3.15 7.04 -9.06
C PHE A 140 -4.11 7.23 -7.91
N TYR A 141 -4.44 6.13 -7.24
CA TYR A 141 -5.35 6.11 -6.11
C TYR A 141 -4.67 5.42 -4.94
N PHE A 142 -4.58 6.11 -3.81
CA PHE A 142 -4.06 5.57 -2.56
C PHE A 142 -5.08 5.76 -1.45
N ILE A 143 -5.07 4.85 -0.49
CA ILE A 143 -5.78 5.01 0.77
C ILE A 143 -4.75 5.30 1.85
N ILE A 144 -4.89 6.45 2.51
CA ILE A 144 -4.16 6.76 3.75
C ILE A 144 -5.15 6.75 4.90
N THR A 145 -4.80 6.09 5.99
CA THR A 145 -5.66 5.98 7.16
C THR A 145 -5.07 6.79 8.31
N VAL A 146 -5.89 7.64 8.93
CA VAL A 146 -5.57 8.29 10.21
C VAL A 146 -6.35 7.58 11.31
N GLY A 147 -5.66 7.06 12.32
CA GLY A 147 -6.25 6.18 13.33
C GLY A 147 -5.54 6.26 14.68
N ASP A 148 -6.15 5.62 15.68
CA ASP A 148 -5.44 5.24 16.89
C ASP A 148 -4.36 4.21 16.49
N PRO A 149 -3.09 4.40 16.88
CA PRO A 149 -2.05 3.41 16.59
C PRO A 149 -2.27 2.07 17.33
N ASP A 150 -3.08 2.04 18.38
CA ASP A 150 -3.47 0.80 19.07
C ASP A 150 -4.51 0.01 18.23
N GLU A 151 -4.08 -1.08 17.60
CA GLU A 151 -4.95 -1.99 16.81
C GLU A 151 -6.06 -2.65 17.64
N THR A 152 -6.02 -2.55 18.98
CA THR A 152 -7.03 -3.13 19.88
C THR A 152 -8.10 -2.12 20.33
N SER A 153 -7.94 -0.85 19.97
CA SER A 153 -8.95 0.21 20.21
C SER A 153 -10.25 -0.09 19.45
N ASP A 154 -11.34 0.65 19.74
CA ASP A 154 -12.67 0.47 19.10
C ASP A 154 -12.69 0.82 17.58
N ASN A 155 -11.54 0.77 16.90
CA ASN A 155 -11.34 0.90 15.46
C ASN A 155 -11.84 2.22 14.84
N MET A 156 -11.92 3.32 15.62
CA MET A 156 -12.19 4.61 15.00
C MET A 156 -10.97 5.02 14.16
N ALA A 157 -11.10 4.88 12.85
CA ALA A 157 -10.12 5.28 11.87
C ALA A 157 -10.80 6.07 10.74
N TYR A 158 -10.05 6.97 10.11
CA TYR A 158 -10.51 7.80 9.01
C TYR A 158 -9.73 7.41 7.76
N PRO A 159 -10.27 6.51 6.92
CA PRO A 159 -9.68 6.23 5.61
C PRO A 159 -9.91 7.42 4.66
N LEU A 160 -8.85 7.84 3.98
CA LEU A 160 -8.83 8.98 3.09
C LEU A 160 -8.29 8.55 1.73
N GLU A 161 -9.00 8.90 0.67
CA GLU A 161 -8.55 8.67 -0.69
C GLU A 161 -7.65 9.82 -1.15
N LEU A 162 -6.43 9.49 -1.56
CA LEU A 162 -5.56 10.37 -2.32
C LEU A 162 -5.64 10.02 -3.80
N LYS A 163 -6.15 10.96 -4.58
CA LYS A 163 -6.08 10.91 -6.05
C LYS A 163 -4.92 11.78 -6.51
N ILE A 164 -3.99 11.21 -7.26
CA ILE A 164 -2.86 11.95 -7.86
C ILE A 164 -2.97 11.82 -9.38
N ALA A 165 -3.10 12.95 -10.08
CA ALA A 165 -3.16 12.98 -11.53
C ALA A 165 -1.77 12.86 -12.16
N THR A 166 -1.73 12.53 -13.46
CA THR A 166 -0.47 12.33 -14.20
C THR A 166 0.40 13.57 -14.39
N ASP A 167 -0.11 14.75 -14.04
CA ASP A 167 0.61 16.03 -14.00
C ASP A 167 1.13 16.38 -12.59
N GLY A 168 0.87 15.54 -11.60
CA GLY A 168 1.28 15.73 -10.21
C GLY A 168 0.30 16.54 -9.36
N SER A 169 -0.79 17.06 -9.91
CA SER A 169 -1.88 17.61 -9.10
C SER A 169 -2.54 16.49 -8.27
N PHE A 170 -3.03 16.82 -7.08
CA PHE A 170 -3.64 15.82 -6.20
C PHE A 170 -4.82 16.40 -5.41
N SER A 171 -5.71 15.51 -4.98
CA SER A 171 -6.81 15.81 -4.07
C SER A 171 -6.87 14.80 -2.94
N ILE A 172 -7.47 15.21 -1.83
CA ILE A 172 -7.76 14.37 -0.67
C ILE A 172 -9.26 14.36 -0.48
N ASN A 173 -9.86 13.19 -0.36
CA ASN A 173 -11.28 13.03 -0.04
C ASN A 173 -11.44 11.98 1.07
N LYS A 174 -12.61 11.95 1.70
CA LYS A 174 -12.99 10.78 2.49
C LYS A 174 -13.10 9.59 1.54
N ALA A 175 -12.57 8.44 1.94
CA ALA A 175 -12.73 7.25 1.12
C ALA A 175 -14.21 6.81 1.16
N GLU A 176 -14.80 6.63 -0.03
CA GLU A 176 -16.12 6.03 -0.22
C GLU A 176 -15.95 4.51 -0.36
N ASP A 177 -16.95 3.73 0.03
CA ASP A 177 -17.00 2.26 -0.11
C ASP A 177 -15.94 1.43 0.66
N LEU A 178 -15.12 2.08 1.50
CA LEU A 178 -14.35 1.40 2.53
C LEU A 178 -15.16 1.51 3.83
N GLU A 179 -16.07 0.56 4.06
CA GLU A 179 -16.63 0.37 5.40
C GLU A 179 -15.48 0.24 6.39
N THR A 180 -15.71 0.63 7.65
CA THR A 180 -14.73 0.73 8.77
C THR A 180 -14.07 -0.59 9.18
N GLU A 181 -14.08 -1.59 8.29
CA GLU A 181 -13.36 -2.84 8.39
C GLU A 181 -11.86 -2.62 8.19
N PRO A 182 -11.01 -3.53 8.70
CA PRO A 182 -9.58 -3.51 8.43
C PRO A 182 -9.32 -3.37 6.93
N LEU A 183 -8.29 -2.61 6.56
CA LEU A 183 -7.82 -2.42 5.17
C LEU A 183 -8.03 -3.70 4.36
N HIS A 184 -8.95 -3.66 3.39
CA HIS A 184 -9.35 -4.85 2.66
C HIS A 184 -8.09 -5.46 2.00
N PRO A 185 -7.84 -6.78 2.14
CA PRO A 185 -6.62 -7.40 1.61
C PRO A 185 -6.39 -7.15 0.12
N GLY A 186 -7.48 -6.93 -0.63
CA GLY A 186 -7.46 -6.62 -2.07
C GLY A 186 -7.05 -5.19 -2.44
N LEU A 187 -6.78 -4.28 -1.48
CA LEU A 187 -6.35 -2.92 -1.82
C LEU A 187 -5.00 -2.90 -2.54
N ASN A 188 -4.09 -3.81 -2.19
CA ASN A 188 -2.75 -3.94 -2.76
C ASN A 188 -2.60 -5.10 -3.76
N ILE A 189 -3.68 -5.79 -4.12
CA ILE A 189 -3.67 -6.90 -5.08
C ILE A 189 -4.31 -6.42 -6.38
N ASP A 190 -3.63 -6.58 -7.51
CA ASP A 190 -4.24 -6.36 -8.82
C ASP A 190 -5.31 -7.45 -9.02
N PRO A 191 -6.61 -7.12 -9.23
CA PRO A 191 -7.67 -8.12 -9.29
C PRO A 191 -7.52 -9.10 -10.46
N SER A 192 -6.62 -8.82 -11.41
CA SER A 192 -6.24 -9.76 -12.46
C SER A 192 -5.47 -11.00 -11.95
N GLU A 193 -4.95 -11.01 -10.71
CA GLU A 193 -4.30 -12.19 -10.11
C GLU A 193 -5.29 -13.20 -9.51
N ASP A 194 -6.53 -12.80 -9.18
CA ASP A 194 -7.55 -13.68 -8.57
C ASP A 194 -8.52 -14.31 -9.59
N ALA A 195 -8.34 -14.02 -10.89
CA ALA A 195 -9.13 -14.60 -11.97
C ALA A 195 -8.49 -15.88 -12.54
N VAL A 196 -8.41 -16.94 -11.73
CA VAL A 196 -8.14 -18.32 -12.20
C VAL A 196 -9.14 -19.30 -11.61
#